data_AF-A0A542CWM5-F1
#
_entry.id   AF-A0A542CWM5-F1
#
_cell.length_a   1.000
_cell.length_b   1.000
_cell.length_c   1.000
_cell.angle_alpha   90.00
_cell.angle_beta   90.00
_cell.angle_gamma   90.00
#
_symmetry.space_group_name_H-M   'P 1'
#
loop_
_entity.id
_entity.type
_entity.pdbx_description
1 polymer ?
#
loop_
_entity_poly.entity_id
_entity_poly.type
_entity_poly.pdbx_seq_one_letter_code
_entity_poly.pdbx_strand_id
1 'polypeptide(L)'
;MEKTPITYEVRKLHMLNVLQGLCSERIALDTLQEPPPPELWPKTRELADKCGENIYVTRTLLLALEKEGKVHCTHRSINNSLRWYICTEQASSRKE
;
A
#
# COMPACT_ATOMS: atom_id res chain seq x y z
N MET A 1 -5.56 17.78 22.09
CA MET A 1 -5.05 18.10 20.74
C MET A 1 -3.85 17.21 20.48
N GLU A 2 -4.11 16.01 19.96
CA GLU A 2 -3.08 14.98 19.80
C GLU A 2 -2.22 15.33 18.59
N LYS A 3 -1.07 15.97 18.84
CA LYS A 3 -0.07 16.19 17.79
C LYS A 3 0.58 14.83 17.51
N THR A 4 0.04 14.09 16.55
CA THR A 4 0.81 13.02 15.92
C THR A 4 2.16 13.61 15.49
N PRO A 5 3.28 12.97 15.86
CA PRO A 5 4.59 13.55 15.57
C PRO A 5 4.74 13.67 14.06
N ILE A 6 5.24 14.82 13.60
CA ILE A 6 5.46 15.16 12.17
C ILE A 6 6.15 14.00 11.42
N THR A 7 7.04 13.29 12.11
CA THR A 7 7.74 12.09 11.60
C THR A 7 6.83 10.93 11.22
N TYR A 8 5.68 10.74 11.87
CA TYR A 8 4.71 9.70 11.53
C TYR A 8 4.03 10.00 10.18
N GLU A 9 3.58 11.24 9.98
CA GLU A 9 2.98 11.67 8.72
C GLU A 9 4.00 11.62 7.57
N VAL A 10 5.23 12.08 7.82
CA VAL A 10 6.31 11.99 6.83
C VAL A 10 6.60 10.55 6.43
N ARG A 11 6.65 9.62 7.40
CA ARG A 11 6.84 8.19 7.12
C ARG A 11 5.68 7.60 6.32
N LYS A 12 4.43 7.94 6.67
CA LYS A 12 3.25 7.51 5.90
C LYS A 12 3.28 8.00 4.46
N LEU A 13 3.59 9.28 4.25
CA LEU A 13 3.69 9.86 2.90
C LEU A 13 4.83 9.22 2.10
N HIS A 14 5.97 8.99 2.73
CA HIS A 14 7.08 8.27 2.09
C HIS A 14 6.65 6.85 1.68
N MET A 15 5.99 6.11 2.57
CA MET A 15 5.46 4.78 2.29
C MET A 15 4.48 4.79 1.10
N LEU A 16 3.59 5.77 1.07
CA LEU A 16 2.62 5.94 -0.01
C LEU A 16 3.32 6.22 -1.35
N ASN A 17 4.32 7.09 -1.37
CA ASN A 17 5.10 7.40 -2.58
C ASN A 17 5.85 6.16 -3.11
N VAL A 18 6.46 5.38 -2.22
CA VAL A 18 7.14 4.14 -2.60
C VAL A 18 6.13 3.13 -3.16
N LEU A 19 4.96 3.00 -2.52
CA LEU A 19 3.88 2.15 -3.00
C LEU A 19 3.39 2.58 -4.38
N GLN A 20 3.19 3.89 -4.59
CA GLN A 20 2.81 4.46 -5.89
C GLN A 20 3.81 4.10 -6.99
N GLY A 21 5.11 4.27 -6.74
CA GLY A 21 6.15 3.87 -7.70
C GLY A 21 6.07 2.39 -8.04
N LEU A 22 5.96 1.52 -7.04
CA LEU A 22 5.82 0.08 -7.24
C LEU A 22 4.56 -0.30 -8.03
N CYS A 23 3.43 0.36 -7.75
CA CYS A 23 2.20 0.14 -8.50
C CYS A 23 2.33 0.62 -9.95
N SER A 24 2.86 1.83 -10.18
CA SER A 24 3.06 2.37 -11.53
C SER A 24 4.01 1.54 -12.38
N GLU A 25 5.10 1.01 -11.80
CA GLU A 25 6.01 0.09 -12.48
C GLU A 25 5.28 -1.18 -12.96
N ARG A 26 4.36 -1.71 -12.14
CA ARG A 26 3.61 -2.93 -12.45
C ARG A 26 2.48 -2.70 -13.44
N ILE A 27 1.82 -1.53 -13.38
CA ILE A 27 0.84 -1.10 -14.39
C ILE A 27 1.53 -0.86 -15.73
N ALA A 28 2.72 -0.26 -15.76
CA ALA A 28 3.44 -0.02 -17.01
C ALA A 28 3.88 -1.32 -17.70
N LEU A 29 4.08 -2.40 -16.94
CA LEU A 29 4.38 -3.73 -17.45
C LEU A 29 3.16 -4.44 -18.03
N ASP A 30 1.96 -4.15 -17.52
CA ASP A 30 0.71 -4.74 -17.95
C ASP A 30 -0.04 -3.71 -18.80
N THR A 31 0.16 -3.74 -20.12
CA THR A 31 -0.44 -2.80 -21.09
C THR A 31 -1.98 -2.81 -21.13
N LEU A 32 -2.61 -3.63 -20.28
CA LEU A 32 -4.04 -3.69 -20.09
C LEU A 32 -4.45 -2.69 -19.00
N GLN A 33 -5.40 -1.84 -19.34
CA GLN A 33 -5.88 -0.68 -18.58
C GLN A 33 -6.57 -1.03 -17.24
N GLU A 34 -6.40 -2.25 -16.75
CA GLU A 34 -7.01 -2.78 -15.54
C GLU A 34 -5.97 -2.86 -14.41
N PRO A 35 -6.37 -2.69 -13.14
CA PRO A 35 -5.46 -2.91 -12.02
C PRO A 35 -4.91 -4.35 -12.10
N PRO A 36 -3.58 -4.54 -11.95
CA PRO A 36 -2.99 -5.86 -12.05
C PRO A 36 -3.61 -6.79 -11.00
N PRO A 37 -3.64 -8.11 -11.25
CA PRO A 37 -4.16 -9.08 -10.30
C PRO A 37 -3.50 -8.92 -8.91
N PRO A 38 -4.23 -9.13 -7.80
CA PRO A 38 -3.71 -8.88 -6.45
C PRO A 38 -2.43 -9.67 -6.09
N GLU A 39 -2.18 -10.80 -6.75
CA GLU A 39 -0.96 -11.58 -6.65
C GLU A 39 0.29 -10.75 -7.03
N LEU A 40 0.13 -9.88 -8.02
CA LEU A 40 1.13 -8.95 -8.54
C LEU A 40 1.14 -7.63 -7.78
N TRP A 41 0.47 -7.48 -6.65
CA TRP A 41 0.62 -6.28 -5.84
C TRP A 41 1.85 -6.35 -4.94
N PRO A 42 2.47 -5.22 -4.59
CA PRO A 42 3.59 -5.20 -3.66
C PRO A 42 3.16 -5.71 -2.28
N LYS A 43 4.06 -6.47 -1.64
CA LYS A 43 3.86 -7.05 -0.31
C LYS A 43 4.48 -6.15 0.76
N THR A 44 3.98 -6.26 2.00
CA THR A 44 4.47 -5.45 3.14
C THR A 44 5.99 -5.46 3.27
N ARG A 45 6.62 -6.63 3.08
CA ARG A 45 8.08 -6.76 3.19
C ARG A 45 8.83 -5.96 2.13
N GLU A 46 8.32 -5.91 0.91
CA GLU A 46 8.97 -5.18 -0.19
C GLU A 46 8.95 -3.67 0.07
N LEU A 47 7.85 -3.17 0.63
CA LEU A 47 7.72 -1.80 1.11
C LEU A 47 8.66 -1.50 2.28
N ALA A 48 8.76 -2.43 3.24
CA ALA A 48 9.65 -2.31 4.39
C ALA A 48 11.12 -2.25 3.96
N ASP A 49 11.53 -3.16 3.07
CA ASP A 49 12.88 -3.22 2.50
C ASP A 49 13.21 -1.93 1.72
N LYS A 50 12.27 -1.39 0.93
CA LYS A 50 12.47 -0.13 0.18
C LYS A 50 12.49 1.12 1.05
N CYS A 51 11.68 1.16 2.12
CA CYS A 51 11.64 2.30 3.04
C CYS A 51 12.72 2.22 4.13
N GLY A 52 13.44 1.08 4.24
CA GLY A 52 14.39 0.84 5.34
C GLY A 52 13.71 0.73 6.71
N GLU A 53 12.43 0.36 6.74
CA GLU A 53 11.60 0.33 7.94
C GLU A 53 11.35 -1.11 8.40
N ASN A 54 10.99 -1.30 9.67
CA ASN A 54 10.62 -2.62 10.17
C ASN A 54 9.31 -3.09 9.53
N ILE A 55 9.19 -4.37 9.19
CA ILE A 55 7.98 -4.95 8.58
C ILE A 55 6.71 -4.74 9.43
N TYR A 56 6.82 -4.77 10.76
CA TYR A 56 5.70 -4.52 11.67
C TYR A 56 5.29 -3.05 11.67
N VAL A 57 6.26 -2.13 11.65
CA VAL A 57 6.01 -0.68 11.55
C VAL A 57 5.36 -0.35 10.21
N THR A 58 5.90 -0.91 9.13
CA THR A 58 5.39 -0.78 7.77
C THR A 58 3.94 -1.23 7.68
N ARG A 59 3.60 -2.39 8.26
CA ARG A 59 2.21 -2.87 8.31
C ARG A 59 1.30 -1.87 9.02
N THR A 60 1.72 -1.34 10.16
CA THR A 60 0.92 -0.36 10.92
C THR A 60 0.67 0.91 10.11
N LEU A 61 1.70 1.43 9.43
CA LEU A 61 1.58 2.62 8.58
C LEU A 61 0.64 2.37 7.40
N LEU A 62 0.75 1.21 6.74
CA LEU A 62 -0.09 0.84 5.61
C LEU A 62 -1.55 0.63 6.03
N LEU A 63 -1.80 0.02 7.19
CA LEU A 63 -3.16 -0.08 7.76
C LEU A 63 -3.74 1.29 8.11
N ALA A 64 -2.92 2.25 8.57
CA ALA A 64 -3.38 3.61 8.78
C ALA A 64 -3.74 4.30 7.47
N LEU A 65 -2.92 4.14 6.43
CA LEU A 65 -3.21 4.66 5.08
C LEU A 65 -4.47 4.02 4.48
N GLU A 66 -4.74 2.75 4.78
CA GLU A 66 -5.94 2.05 4.31
C GLU A 66 -7.20 2.57 5.01
N LYS A 67 -7.13 2.78 6.33
CA LYS A 67 -8.20 3.46 7.08
C LYS A 67 -8.45 4.89 6.60
N GLU A 68 -7.41 5.57 6.11
CA GLU A 68 -7.50 6.90 5.47
C GLU A 68 -8.03 6.84 4.03
N GLY A 69 -8.24 5.64 3.46
CA GLY A 69 -8.72 5.46 2.09
C GLY A 69 -7.68 5.74 1.00
N LYS A 70 -6.38 5.80 1.35
CA LYS A 70 -5.28 6.10 0.41
C LYS A 70 -4.72 4.86 -0.27
N VAL A 71 -4.85 3.69 0.37
CA VAL A 71 -4.36 2.40 -0.14
C VAL A 71 -5.40 1.32 0.09
N HIS A 72 -5.37 0.29 -0.75
CA HIS A 72 -6.14 -0.94 -0.57
C HIS A 72 -5.24 -2.08 -0.14
N CYS A 73 -5.78 -2.94 0.72
CA CYS A 73 -5.16 -4.22 1.06
C CYS A 73 -6.05 -5.38 0.63
N THR A 74 -5.45 -6.53 0.32
CA THR A 74 -6.23 -7.74 0.06
C THR A 74 -6.85 -8.27 1.35
N HIS A 75 -8.14 -8.58 1.30
CA HIS A 75 -8.87 -9.16 2.44
C HIS A 75 -8.29 -10.52 2.89
N ARG A 76 -7.79 -11.31 1.93
CA ARG A 76 -7.06 -12.56 2.21
C ARG A 76 -5.57 -12.34 2.04
N SER A 77 -4.79 -12.99 2.91
CA SER A 77 -3.34 -13.07 2.74
C SER A 77 -3.03 -13.97 1.55
N ILE A 78 -2.35 -13.44 0.55
CA ILE A 78 -1.87 -14.22 -0.60
C ILE A 78 -0.46 -14.69 -0.30
N ASN A 79 -0.25 -16.01 -0.21
CA ASN A 79 1.03 -16.62 0.19
C ASN A 79 1.54 -16.08 1.55
N ASN A 80 0.68 -16.05 2.57
CA ASN A 80 0.99 -15.54 3.92
C ASN A 80 1.45 -14.07 3.96
N SER A 81 1.13 -13.27 2.95
CA SER A 81 1.49 -11.86 2.89
C SER A 81 0.32 -11.01 2.41
N LEU A 82 0.08 -9.90 3.11
CA LEU A 82 -0.84 -8.86 2.64
C LEU A 82 -0.25 -8.19 1.39
N ARG A 83 -1.15 -7.88 0.47
CA ARG A 83 -0.87 -7.24 -0.81
C ARG A 83 -1.48 -5.85 -0.77
N TRP A 84 -0.71 -4.86 -1.21
CA TRP A 84 -1.05 -3.45 -1.09
C TRP A 84 -1.11 -2.79 -2.46
N TYR A 85 -2.11 -1.95 -2.67
CA TYR A 85 -2.28 -1.21 -3.91
C TYR A 85 -2.73 0.21 -3.63
N ILE A 86 -2.44 1.13 -4.55
CA ILE A 86 -2.84 2.53 -4.40
C ILE A 86 -4.31 2.72 -4.73
N CYS A 87 -5.00 3.57 -3.98
CA CYS A 87 -6.34 4.02 -4.38
C CYS A 87 -6.20 5.04 -5.52
N THR A 88 -6.16 4.58 -6.77
CA THR A 88 -6.64 5.40 -7.89
C THR A 88 -8.17 5.36 -7.82
N GLU A 89 -8.90 6.46 -8.02
CA GLU A 89 -10.36 6.59 -7.83
C GLU A 89 -11.27 5.68 -8.69
N GLN A 90 -10.95 4.39 -8.85
CA GLN A 90 -11.71 3.40 -9.62
C GLN A 90 -11.91 2.07 -8.90
N ALA A 91 -11.46 1.89 -7.65
CA ALA A 91 -11.70 0.65 -6.89
C ALA A 91 -12.55 0.87 -5.63
N SER A 92 -13.62 1.66 -5.78
CA SER A 92 -14.74 1.62 -4.85
C SER A 92 -15.39 0.23 -4.93
N SER A 93 -14.97 -0.69 -4.07
CA SER A 93 -15.76 -1.88 -3.79
C SER A 93 -15.73 -2.17 -2.30
N ARG A 94 -16.63 -1.44 -1.63
CA ARG A 94 -17.53 -1.94 -0.59
C ARG A 94 -17.59 -3.47 -0.54
N LYS A 95 -17.46 -4.03 0.66
CA LYS A 95 -18.16 -5.22 1.23
C LYS A 95 -17.43 -5.56 2.54
N GLU A 96 -18.05 -5.73 3.69
CA GLU A 96 -19.45 -5.80 4.11
C GLU A 96 -19.46 -5.53 5.63
#